data_AF-A0A964PNU5-F1
#
_entry.id   AF-A0A964PNU5-F1
#
_cell.length_a   1.000
_cell.length_b   1.000
_cell.length_c   1.000
_cell.angle_alpha   90.00
_cell.angle_beta   90.00
_cell.angle_gamma   90.00
#
_symmetry.space_group_name_H-M   'P 1'
#
loop_
_entity.id
_entity.type
_entity.pdbx_description
1 polymer ?
#
loop_
_entity_poly.entity_id
_entity_poly.type
_entity_poly.pdbx_seq_one_letter_code
_entity_poly.pdbx_strand_id
1 'polypeptide(L)'
;MGSFSNRVVVARRSKDEPYEWLSNAYDAAGDAAVEVGDADVLVRHADGAGVLMLVNGSDVRVLEVTIPARSNRQAAPFAVEDEIADDIEDLHIVCGPDLGGGGELSCLSAAR
;
A
#
# COMPACT_ATOMS: atom_id res chain seq x y z
N MET A 1 -18.76 21.53 6.55
CA MET A 1 -18.06 20.79 7.61
C MET A 1 -17.95 19.34 7.13
N GLY A 2 -16.79 18.94 6.62
CA GLY A 2 -16.63 17.61 6.01
C GLY A 2 -16.72 16.53 7.08
N SER A 3 -17.67 15.61 6.93
CA SER A 3 -17.77 14.44 7.80
C SER A 3 -16.48 13.64 7.67
N PHE A 4 -15.70 13.52 8.75
CA PHE A 4 -14.61 12.56 8.80
C PHE A 4 -15.25 11.18 8.80
N SER A 5 -15.33 10.57 7.62
CA SER A 5 -15.84 9.21 7.44
C SER A 5 -15.03 8.28 8.36
N ASN A 6 -15.73 7.52 9.21
CA ASN A 6 -15.13 6.58 10.15
C ASN A 6 -14.09 5.70 9.43
N ARG A 7 -12.82 5.82 9.82
CA ARG A 7 -11.71 5.11 9.21
C ARG A 7 -10.80 4.48 10.26
N VAL A 8 -10.37 3.26 9.97
CA VAL A 8 -9.43 2.48 10.77
C VAL A 8 -8.14 2.35 9.97
N VAL A 9 -7.02 2.76 10.57
CA VAL A 9 -5.68 2.55 9.99
C VAL A 9 -5.13 1.27 10.58
N VAL A 10 -4.72 0.34 9.73
CA VAL A 10 -4.26 -0.99 10.13
C VAL A 10 -2.85 -1.18 9.63
N ALA A 11 -1.97 -1.70 10.46
CA ALA A 11 -0.64 -2.14 10.07
C ALA A 11 -0.40 -3.58 10.53
N ARG A 12 0.59 -4.22 9.91
CA ARG A 12 1.13 -5.49 10.37
C ARG A 12 2.62 -5.53 10.09
N ARG A 13 3.41 -5.94 11.08
CA ARG A 13 4.88 -5.92 10.99
C ARG A 13 5.44 -7.05 10.13
N SER A 14 4.89 -8.25 10.25
CA SER A 14 5.33 -9.44 9.53
C SER A 14 4.16 -10.42 9.33
N LYS A 15 4.32 -11.48 8.53
CA LYS A 15 3.19 -12.36 8.22
C LYS A 15 2.63 -13.14 9.43
N ASP A 16 3.42 -13.30 10.48
CA ASP A 16 3.09 -14.12 11.66
C ASP A 16 2.73 -13.29 12.90
N GLU A 17 2.79 -11.96 12.80
CA GLU A 17 2.47 -11.05 13.89
C GLU A 17 1.00 -10.60 13.85
N PRO A 18 0.42 -10.25 15.02
CA PRO A 18 -0.93 -9.70 15.08
C PRO A 18 -1.03 -8.37 14.32
N TYR A 19 -2.25 -8.01 13.94
CA TYR A 19 -2.54 -6.70 13.38
C TYR A 19 -2.52 -5.65 14.49
N GLU A 20 -1.99 -4.48 14.15
CA GLU A 20 -2.04 -3.28 14.97
C GLU A 20 -2.97 -2.28 14.28
N TRP A 21 -3.90 -1.63 14.98
CA TRP A 21 -4.76 -0.62 14.36
C TRP A 21 -5.04 0.59 15.23
N LEU A 22 -5.40 1.68 14.55
CA LEU A 22 -5.82 2.95 15.12
C LEU A 22 -7.21 3.30 14.61
N SER A 23 -8.12 3.50 15.55
CA SER A 23 -9.49 3.95 15.30
C SER A 23 -9.54 5.47 15.22
N ASN A 24 -10.43 6.02 14.38
CA ASN A 24 -10.61 7.47 14.24
C ASN A 24 -9.29 8.20 13.98
N ALA A 25 -8.46 7.69 13.07
CA ALA A 25 -7.10 8.18 12.82
C ALA A 25 -7.00 9.67 12.40
N TYR A 26 -8.12 10.35 12.22
CA TYR A 26 -8.23 11.78 11.89
C TYR A 26 -8.87 12.61 13.01
N ASP A 27 -9.11 12.04 14.19
CA ASP A 27 -9.56 12.82 15.34
C ASP A 27 -8.42 13.73 15.82
N ALA A 28 -8.70 15.03 15.86
CA ALA A 28 -7.74 16.07 16.22
C ALA A 28 -7.29 15.98 17.69
N ALA A 29 -7.96 15.15 18.50
CA ALA A 29 -7.59 14.92 19.90
C ALA A 29 -6.27 14.15 20.07
N GLY A 30 -5.80 13.40 19.06
CA GLY A 30 -4.47 12.75 19.08
C GLY A 30 -4.29 11.60 20.08
N ASP A 31 -5.32 11.25 20.87
CA ASP A 31 -5.26 10.25 21.95
C ASP A 31 -5.70 8.83 21.51
N ALA A 32 -5.69 8.54 20.21
CA ALA A 32 -6.07 7.21 19.72
C ALA A 32 -5.04 6.15 20.17
N ALA A 33 -5.47 5.22 21.02
CA ALA A 33 -4.66 4.09 21.44
C ALA A 33 -4.49 3.09 20.30
N VAL A 34 -3.28 2.54 20.15
CA VAL A 34 -3.03 1.41 19.26
C VAL A 34 -3.63 0.16 19.88
N GLU A 35 -4.52 -0.48 19.14
CA GLU A 35 -5.11 -1.77 19.48
C GLU A 35 -4.37 -2.88 18.74
N VAL A 36 -4.33 -4.09 19.32
CA VAL A 36 -3.62 -5.25 18.76
C VAL A 36 -4.50 -6.49 18.82
N GLY A 37 -4.52 -7.28 17.76
CA GLY A 37 -5.33 -8.49 17.69
C GLY A 37 -5.17 -9.26 16.39
N ASP A 38 -5.86 -10.39 16.30
CA ASP A 38 -5.92 -11.18 15.08
C ASP A 38 -6.85 -10.56 14.02
N ALA A 39 -6.92 -11.20 12.85
CA ALA A 39 -7.77 -10.76 11.75
C ALA A 39 -9.26 -10.77 12.12
N ASP A 40 -9.72 -11.73 12.91
CA ASP A 40 -11.14 -11.87 13.25
C ASP A 40 -11.60 -10.73 14.17
N VAL A 41 -10.76 -10.34 15.13
CA VAL A 41 -11.01 -9.18 16.00
C VAL A 41 -11.02 -7.90 15.17
N LEU A 42 -10.04 -7.72 14.28
CA LEU A 42 -9.95 -6.55 13.41
C LEU A 42 -11.18 -6.42 12.50
N VAL A 43 -11.62 -7.52 11.86
CA VAL A 43 -12.77 -7.50 10.94
C VAL A 43 -14.04 -7.10 11.66
N ARG A 44 -14.27 -7.62 12.87
CA ARG A 44 -15.43 -7.23 13.69
C ARG A 44 -15.35 -5.77 14.13
N HIS A 45 -14.16 -5.30 14.45
CA HIS A 45 -13.93 -3.92 14.87
C HIS A 45 -14.13 -2.91 13.75
N ALA A 46 -13.64 -3.24 12.55
CA ALA A 46 -13.72 -2.39 11.37
C ALA A 46 -15.07 -2.46 10.64
N ASP A 47 -16.07 -3.15 11.18
CA ASP A 47 -17.39 -3.31 10.55
C ASP A 47 -18.04 -1.95 10.27
N GLY A 48 -18.45 -1.74 9.02
CA GLY A 48 -19.01 -0.47 8.54
C GLY A 48 -18.02 0.72 8.46
N ALA A 49 -16.73 0.52 8.77
CA ALA A 49 -15.68 1.54 8.66
C ALA A 49 -14.85 1.38 7.37
N GLY A 50 -14.28 2.49 6.89
CA GLY A 50 -13.27 2.43 5.82
C GLY A 50 -11.91 1.98 6.38
N VAL A 51 -11.28 0.98 5.78
CA VAL A 51 -9.98 0.47 6.23
C VAL A 51 -8.84 1.03 5.37
N LEU A 52 -7.81 1.57 6.01
CA LEU A 52 -6.54 1.93 5.38
C LEU A 52 -5.44 0.98 5.86
N MET A 53 -4.98 0.09 4.99
CA MET A 53 -3.90 -0.85 5.29
C MET A 53 -2.54 -0.21 4.99
N LEU A 54 -1.67 -0.19 5.99
CA LEU A 54 -0.25 0.11 5.87
C LEU A 54 0.50 -1.20 5.68
N VAL A 55 1.31 -1.24 4.64
CA VAL A 55 2.24 -2.34 4.35
C VAL A 55 3.62 -1.98 4.89
N ASN A 56 4.37 -2.98 5.35
CA ASN A 56 5.74 -2.74 5.80
C ASN A 56 6.60 -2.33 4.62
N GLY A 57 7.35 -1.23 4.77
CA GLY A 57 8.25 -0.73 3.72
C GLY A 57 9.37 -1.70 3.37
N SER A 58 9.72 -2.66 4.23
CA SER A 58 10.67 -3.73 3.89
C SER A 58 10.13 -4.71 2.84
N ASP A 59 8.81 -4.82 2.75
CA ASP A 59 8.14 -5.81 1.89
C ASP A 59 7.77 -5.22 0.52
N VAL A 60 8.04 -3.93 0.33
CA VAL A 60 7.69 -3.18 -0.88
C VAL A 60 8.91 -2.45 -1.40
N ARG A 61 9.13 -2.50 -2.72
CA ARG A 61 10.15 -1.68 -3.39
C ARG A 61 9.48 -0.60 -4.22
N VAL A 62 9.92 0.63 -4.03
CA VAL A 62 9.56 1.78 -4.86
C VAL A 62 10.64 1.93 -5.91
N LEU A 63 10.24 1.89 -7.17
CA LEU A 63 11.14 2.01 -8.32
C LEU A 63 10.65 3.15 -9.21
N GLU A 64 11.60 3.85 -9.81
CA GLU A 64 11.31 4.84 -10.85
C GLU A 64 11.71 4.20 -12.17
N VAL A 65 10.72 3.99 -13.04
CA VAL A 65 10.93 3.34 -14.34
C VAL A 65 10.40 4.22 -15.46
N THR A 66 11.15 4.32 -16.55
CA THR A 66 10.71 5.02 -17.75
C THR A 66 9.85 4.09 -18.60
N ILE A 67 8.55 4.36 -18.70
CA ILE A 67 7.70 3.65 -19.67
C ILE A 67 7.67 4.47 -20.96
N PRO A 68 8.02 3.87 -22.12
CA PRO A 68 8.00 4.59 -23.38
C PRO A 68 6.62 5.23 -23.63
N ALA A 69 6.60 6.51 -24.04
CA ALA A 69 5.37 7.32 -24.16
C ALA A 69 4.27 6.77 -25.09
N ARG A 70 4.56 5.76 -25.91
CA ARG A 70 3.60 5.05 -26.79
C ARG A 70 3.18 3.67 -26.27
N SER A 71 3.73 3.25 -25.14
CA SER A 71 3.45 1.95 -24.54
C SER A 71 2.31 2.04 -23.51
N ASN A 72 1.54 0.96 -23.38
CA ASN A 72 0.50 0.87 -22.35
C ASN A 72 1.15 0.55 -20.98
N ARG A 73 0.50 0.89 -19.87
CA ARG A 73 0.90 0.52 -18.50
C ARG A 73 1.11 -0.99 -18.31
N GLN A 74 0.55 -1.82 -19.19
CA GLN A 74 0.81 -3.26 -19.25
C GLN A 74 2.27 -3.61 -19.57
N ALA A 75 3.07 -2.68 -20.07
CA ALA A 75 4.50 -2.86 -20.29
C ALA A 75 5.36 -2.58 -19.05
N ALA A 76 4.75 -2.13 -17.95
CA ALA A 76 5.45 -1.86 -16.70
C ALA A 76 6.28 -3.05 -16.19
N PRO A 77 5.81 -4.31 -16.26
CA PRO A 77 6.62 -5.44 -15.85
C PRO A 77 7.96 -5.49 -16.59
N PHE A 78 7.98 -5.39 -17.92
CA PHE A 78 9.22 -5.41 -18.68
C PHE A 78 10.19 -4.28 -18.30
N ALA A 79 9.67 -3.08 -18.01
CA ALA A 79 10.50 -1.95 -17.58
C ALA A 79 11.06 -2.13 -16.16
N VAL A 80 10.39 -2.92 -15.32
CA VAL A 80 10.81 -3.23 -13.94
C VAL A 80 11.74 -4.44 -13.90
N GLU A 81 11.63 -5.36 -14.86
CA GLU A 81 12.48 -6.56 -14.99
C GLU A 81 13.96 -6.21 -15.09
N ASP A 82 14.30 -5.11 -15.78
CA ASP A 82 15.68 -4.62 -15.87
C ASP A 82 16.23 -4.11 -14.52
N GLU A 83 15.36 -3.74 -13.58
CA GLU A 83 15.69 -3.12 -12.29
C GLU A 83 15.54 -4.08 -11.09
N ILE A 84 14.92 -5.25 -11.28
CA ILE A 84 14.65 -6.24 -10.23
C ILE A 84 15.23 -7.61 -10.60
N ALA A 85 15.95 -8.24 -9.67
CA ALA A 85 16.50 -9.59 -9.84
C ALA A 85 15.51 -10.74 -9.49
N ASP A 86 14.32 -10.42 -8.99
CA ASP A 86 13.26 -11.39 -8.67
C ASP A 86 12.44 -11.74 -9.91
N ASP A 87 11.79 -12.90 -9.87
CA ASP A 87 10.84 -13.30 -10.91
C ASP A 87 9.60 -12.39 -10.89
N ILE A 88 9.31 -11.77 -12.02
CA ILE A 88 8.23 -10.81 -12.15
C ILE A 88 6.84 -11.47 -12.02
N GLU A 89 6.75 -12.77 -12.29
CA GLU A 89 5.51 -13.53 -12.15
C GLU A 89 5.07 -13.63 -10.68
N ASP A 90 6.02 -13.52 -9.75
CA ASP A 90 5.81 -13.57 -8.30
C ASP A 90 5.54 -12.20 -7.67
N LEU A 91 5.65 -11.12 -8.46
CA LEU A 91 5.45 -9.76 -7.98
C LEU A 91 4.03 -9.25 -8.28
N HIS A 92 3.56 -8.36 -7.40
CA HIS A 92 2.46 -7.47 -7.69
C HIS A 92 3.02 -6.06 -7.96
N ILE A 93 2.87 -5.59 -9.20
CA ILE A 93 3.39 -4.29 -9.64
C ILE A 93 2.24 -3.30 -9.82
N VAL A 94 2.36 -2.14 -9.17
CA VAL A 94 1.41 -1.03 -9.28
C VAL A 94 2.17 0.22 -9.67
N CYS A 95 1.84 0.81 -10.82
CA CYS A 95 2.45 2.07 -11.25
C CYS A 95 1.53 3.26 -10.96
N GLY A 96 2.12 4.28 -10.35
CA GLY A 96 1.49 5.53 -9.96
C GLY A 96 1.23 6.48 -11.14
N PRO A 97 0.81 7.72 -10.87
CA PRO A 97 0.70 8.75 -11.89
C PRO A 97 2.08 9.16 -12.45
N ASP A 98 2.11 9.69 -13.67
CA ASP A 98 3.29 10.34 -14.24
C ASP A 98 3.63 11.56 -13.37
N LEU A 99 4.82 11.56 -12.78
CA LEU A 99 5.27 12.62 -11.87
C LEU A 99 5.97 13.77 -12.60
N GLY A 100 6.13 13.70 -13.93
CA GLY A 100 6.79 14.77 -14.68
C GLY A 100 6.93 14.53 -16.18
N GLY A 101 5.84 14.61 -16.94
CA GLY A 101 5.78 15.00 -18.37
C GLY A 101 6.60 14.21 -19.41
N GLY A 102 7.42 13.25 -18.99
CA GLY A 102 8.43 12.56 -19.80
C GLY A 102 8.24 11.04 -19.88
N GLY A 103 7.21 10.48 -19.25
CA GLY A 103 6.95 9.04 -19.24
C GLY A 103 7.62 8.28 -18.10
N GLU A 104 8.17 8.98 -17.10
CA GLU A 104 8.67 8.37 -15.87
C GLU A 104 7.49 8.05 -14.94
N LEU A 105 7.44 6.80 -14.49
CA LEU A 105 6.41 6.30 -13.58
C LEU A 105 7.08 5.71 -12.36
N SER A 106 6.59 6.09 -11.18
CA SER A 106 6.93 5.38 -9.95
C SER A 106 6.10 4.10 -9.87
N CYS A 107 6.75 2.95 -9.81
CA CYS A 107 6.11 1.67 -9.62
C CYS A 107 6.45 1.10 -8.24
N LEU A 108 5.45 0.53 -7.58
CA LEU A 108 5.55 -0.22 -6.35
C LEU A 108 5.54 -1.71 -6.71
N SER A 109 6.49 -2.47 -6.19
CA SER A 109 6.47 -3.93 -6.27
C SER A 109 6.44 -4.54 -4.88
N ALA A 110 5.66 -5.60 -4.71
CA ALA A 110 5.62 -6.41 -3.51
C ALA A 110 5.58 -7.90 -3.91
N ALA A 111 6.28 -8.75 -3.14
CA ALA A 111 6.15 -10.19 -3.27
C ALA A 111 4.75 -10.64 -2.84
N ARG A 112 4.20 -11.64 -3.52
CA ARG A 112 2.86 -12.18 -3.22
C ARG A 112 2.78 -12.91 -1.85
#